data_AF-A0A948RIC6-F1
#
_entry.id   AF-A0A948RIC6-F1
#
_cell.length_a   1.000
_cell.length_b   1.000
_cell.length_c   1.000
_cell.angle_alpha   90.00
_cell.angle_beta   90.00
_cell.angle_gamma   90.00
#
_symmetry.space_group_name_H-M   'P 1'
#
loop_
_entity.id
_entity.type
_entity.pdbx_description
1 polymer ?
#
loop_
_entity_poly.entity_id
_entity_poly.type
_entity_poly.pdbx_seq_one_letter_code
_entity_poly.pdbx_strand_id
1 'polypeptide(L)' 'MNTEEKYIEIMRRKSGEERLKIAMELRGLSLKMAEENIKNQNPNISSEDLKARLQERIYGFSFPFKTRNK' A
#
# COMPACT_ATOMS: atom_id res chain seq x y z
N MET A 1 -18.98 22.03 0.41
CA MET A 1 -18.57 20.64 0.19
C MET A 1 -17.04 20.57 0.18
N ASN A 2 -16.45 19.87 1.15
CA ASN A 2 -15.00 19.70 1.26
C ASN A 2 -14.48 18.69 0.20
N THR A 3 -13.17 18.57 0.07
CA THR A 3 -12.53 17.72 -0.95
C THR A 3 -12.88 16.23 -0.76
N GLU A 4 -13.03 15.78 0.48
CA GLU A 4 -13.39 14.40 0.81
C GLU A 4 -14.82 14.08 0.39
N GLU A 5 -15.77 14.95 0.71
CA GLU A 5 -17.18 14.83 0.32
C GLU A 5 -17.33 14.79 -1.21
N LYS A 6 -16.59 15.64 -1.94
CA LYS A 6 -16.52 15.63 -3.41
C LYS A 6 -16.02 14.30 -3.94
N TYR A 7 -14.95 13.75 -3.35
CA TYR A 7 -14.39 12.47 -3.75
C TYR A 7 -15.39 11.32 -3.52
N ILE A 8 -16.06 11.30 -2.36
CA ILE A 8 -17.09 10.29 -2.06
C ILE A 8 -18.23 10.36 -3.07
N GLU A 9 -18.69 11.57 -3.43
CA GLU A 9 -19.73 11.74 -4.43
C GLU A 9 -19.32 11.21 -5.81
N ILE A 10 -18.10 11.51 -6.27
CA ILE A 10 -17.54 10.97 -7.52
C ILE A 10 -17.51 9.44 -7.47
N MET A 11 -17.07 8.85 -6.36
CA MET A 11 -16.98 7.41 -6.21
C MET A 11 -18.37 6.74 -6.17
N ARG A 12 -19.39 7.40 -5.62
CA ARG A 12 -20.78 6.88 -5.62
C ARG A 12 -21.40 6.82 -7.02
N ARG A 13 -20.95 7.67 -7.95
CA ARG A 13 -21.41 7.66 -9.35
C ARG A 13 -20.76 6.57 -10.20
N LYS A 14 -19.77 5.83 -9.66
CA LYS A 14 -19.05 4.76 -10.35
C LYS A 14 -19.64 3.38 -10.07
N SER A 15 -19.48 2.48 -11.03
CA SER A 15 -19.83 1.07 -10.85
C SER A 15 -18.94 0.39 -9.79
N GLY A 16 -19.36 -0.79 -9.32
CA GLY A 16 -18.52 -1.61 -8.43
C GLY A 16 -17.17 -1.96 -9.05
N GLU A 17 -17.17 -2.30 -10.35
CA GLU A 17 -15.96 -2.67 -11.10
C GLU A 17 -15.00 -1.49 -11.26
N GLU A 18 -15.52 -0.30 -11.59
CA GLU A 18 -14.71 0.92 -11.68
C GLU A 18 -14.06 1.26 -10.34
N ARG A 19 -14.81 1.13 -9.24
CA ARG A 19 -14.28 1.36 -7.89
C ARG A 19 -13.18 0.36 -7.54
N LEU A 20 -13.36 -0.91 -7.91
CA LEU A 20 -12.36 -1.95 -7.68
C LEU A 20 -11.08 -1.66 -8.47
N LYS A 21 -11.20 -1.28 -9.75
CA LYS A 21 -10.06 -0.89 -10.58
C LYS A 21 -9.26 0.26 -9.96
N ILE A 22 -9.94 1.33 -9.54
CA ILE A 22 -9.31 2.47 -8.86
C ILE A 22 -8.61 2.03 -7.58
N ALA A 23 -9.24 1.18 -6.77
CA ALA A 23 -8.64 0.68 -5.54
C ALA A 23 -7.36 -0.15 -5.81
N MET A 24 -7.36 -0.98 -6.86
CA MET A 24 -6.19 -1.76 -7.26
C MET A 24 -5.04 -0.87 -7.76
N GLU A 25 -5.34 0.15 -8.55
CA GLU A 25 -4.35 1.13 -9.04
C GLU A 25 -3.73 1.92 -7.88
N LEU A 26 -4.57 2.42 -6.95
CA LEU A 26 -4.12 3.13 -5.75
C LEU A 26 -3.25 2.25 -4.84
N ARG A 27 -3.64 0.98 -4.68
CA ARG A 27 -2.82 0.01 -3.94
C ARG A 27 -1.46 -0.18 -4.60
N GLY A 28 -1.43 -0.35 -5.92
CA GLY A 28 -0.18 -0.50 -6.68
C GLY A 28 0.75 0.70 -6.53
N LEU A 29 0.22 1.92 -6.63
CA LEU A 29 0.98 3.14 -6.40
C LEU A 29 1.53 3.22 -4.97
N SER A 30 0.68 2.97 -3.97
CA SER A 30 1.07 3.01 -2.55
C SER A 30 2.19 2.02 -2.24
N LEU A 31 2.14 0.81 -2.80
CA LEU A 31 3.19 -0.20 -2.65
C LEU A 31 4.51 0.26 -3.25
N LYS A 32 4.49 0.79 -4.48
CA LYS A 32 5.72 1.28 -5.14
C LYS A 32 6.36 2.41 -4.35
N MET A 33 5.58 3.37 -3.88
CA MET A 33 6.09 4.47 -3.06
C MET A 33 6.73 3.97 -1.77
N ALA A 34 6.09 3.00 -1.09
CA ALA A 34 6.65 2.40 0.12
C ALA A 34 7.94 1.61 -0.17
N GLU A 35 7.96 0.82 -1.23
CA GLU A 35 9.13 0.04 -1.63
C GLU A 35 10.34 0.92 -1.93
N GLU A 36 10.16 1.96 -2.76
CA GLU A 36 11.22 2.92 -3.10
C GLU A 36 11.72 3.67 -1.86
N ASN A 37 10.82 4.06 -0.95
CA ASN A 37 11.23 4.68 0.30
C ASN A 37 12.09 3.74 1.17
N ILE A 38 11.70 2.47 1.30
CA ILE A 38 12.46 1.48 2.07
C ILE A 38 13.84 1.24 1.45
N LYS A 39 13.92 1.09 0.11
CA LYS A 39 15.19 0.93 -0.61
C LYS A 39 16.10 2.14 -0.42
N ASN A 40 15.56 3.35 -0.54
CA ASN A 40 16.33 4.59 -0.35
C ASN A 40 16.91 4.71 1.06
N GLN A 41 16.19 4.23 2.08
CA GLN A 41 16.67 4.19 3.46
C GLN A 41 17.61 3.02 3.76
N ASN A 42 17.64 1.98 2.92
CA ASN A 42 18.39 0.75 3.13
C ASN A 42 19.00 0.27 1.79
N PRO A 43 20.06 0.91 1.26
CA PRO A 43 20.54 0.70 -0.11
C PRO A 43 20.96 -0.73 -0.48
N ASN A 44 21.29 -1.57 0.51
CA ASN A 44 21.73 -2.96 0.33
C ASN A 44 20.75 -3.98 0.94
N ILE A 45 19.48 -3.61 1.11
CA ILE A 45 18.47 -4.49 1.68
C ILE A 45 18.28 -5.74 0.81
N SER A 46 18.22 -6.92 1.43
CA SER A 46 17.89 -8.16 0.71
C SER A 46 16.44 -8.16 0.24
N SER A 47 16.13 -8.98 -0.76
CA SER A 47 14.76 -9.18 -1.25
C SER A 47 13.82 -9.64 -0.13
N GLU A 48 14.28 -10.53 0.73
CA GLU A 48 13.53 -11.09 1.84
C GLU A 48 13.20 -10.01 2.88
N ASP A 49 14.19 -9.20 3.26
CA ASP A 49 14.01 -8.12 4.23
C ASP A 49 13.18 -6.97 3.66
N LEU A 50 13.33 -6.65 2.38
CA LEU A 50 12.50 -5.66 1.70
C LEU A 50 11.03 -6.08 1.74
N LYS A 51 10.75 -7.35 1.43
CA LYS A 51 9.40 -7.92 1.48
C LYS A 51 8.83 -7.87 2.90
N ALA A 52 9.61 -8.24 3.91
CA ALA A 52 9.18 -8.18 5.31
C ALA A 52 8.85 -6.75 5.75
N ARG A 53 9.72 -5.78 5.43
CA ARG A 53 9.48 -4.36 5.75
C ARG A 53 8.30 -3.77 4.99
N LEU A 54 8.13 -4.12 3.72
CA LEU A 54 6.99 -3.67 2.93
C LEU A 54 5.68 -4.23 3.50
N GLN A 55 5.67 -5.49 3.93
CA GLN A 55 4.52 -6.09 4.60
C GLN A 55 4.20 -5.39 5.92
N GLU A 56 5.19 -5.19 6.77
CA GLU A 56 5.06 -4.46 8.03
C GLU A 56 4.50 -3.04 7.82
N ARG A 57 5.02 -2.33 6.82
CA ARG A 57 4.60 -0.95 6.49
C ARG A 57 3.14 -0.85 6.08
N ILE A 58 2.64 -1.84 5.34
CA ILE A 58 1.30 -1.78 4.72
C ILE A 58 0.24 -2.42 5.61
N TYR A 59 0.59 -3.49 6.32
CA TYR A 59 -0.37 -4.32 7.06
C TYR A 59 -0.17 -4.27 8.59
N GLY A 60 0.93 -3.69 9.06
CA GLY A 60 1.28 -3.65 10.48
C GLY A 60 1.78 -4.99 11.02
N PHE A 61 2.19 -4.99 12.29
CA PHE A 61 2.74 -6.17 12.99
C PHE A 61 1.70 -7.22 13.39
N SER A 62 0.42 -6.86 13.36
CA SER A 62 -0.70 -7.73 13.76
C SER A 62 -1.15 -8.67 12.65
N PHE A 63 -0.58 -8.57 11.44
CA PHE A 63 -0.93 -9.42 10.31
C PHE A 63 0.03 -10.63 10.23
N PRO A 64 -0.47 -11.88 10.07
CA PRO A 64 0.34 -13.08 10.25
C PRO A 64 1.22 -13.33 9.02
N PHE A 65 2.38 -12.71 8.95
CA PHE A 65 3.46 -13.14 8.06
C PHE A 65 4.78 -13.22 8.82
N LYS A 66 5.61 -14.20 8.43
CA LYS A 66 6.83 -14.65 9.10
C LYS A 66 7.56 -13.50 9.79
N THR A 67 7.55 -13.53 11.12
CA THR A 67 8.39 -12.69 11.95
C THR A 67 9.85 -12.96 11.61
N ARG A 68 10.64 -11.91 11.42
CA ARG A 68 12.11 -11.98 11.42
C ARG A 68 12.53 -12.85 12.62
N ASN A 69 13.18 -13.99 12.36
CA ASN A 69 13.96 -14.64 13.40
C ASN A 69 15.08 -13.65 13.74
N LYS A 70 15.01 -13.08 14.95
CA LYS A 70 16.11 -12.30 15.52
C LYS A 70 17.29 -13.20 15.82
#